data_AF-A0A3B6XFC8-F1
#
_entry.id   AF-A0A3B6XFC8-F1
#
_cell.length_a   1.000
_cell.length_b   1.000
_cell.length_c   1.000
_cell.angle_alpha   90.00
_cell.angle_beta   90.00
_cell.angle_gamma   90.00
#
_symmetry.space_group_name_H-M   'P 1'
#
loop_
_entity.id
_entity.type
_entity.pdbx_description
1 polymer ?
#
loop_
_entity_poly.entity_id
_entity_poly.type
_entity_poly.pdbx_seq_one_letter_code
_entity_poly.pdbx_strand_id
1 'polypeptide(L)'
;MYGPVLEPGEQALLSAEIDYSRFCGGDGRYSPLPLMVAGRPAVMFGALAVQGVVNHRRKVAAAQRAAAQWRFHQTCPVIVTTDRLICTTAAHGMVSFWFGACTEFYPDLQQWTLTLGFDSTYPVRFSGAAAPALSLWSAYGVLGDGWVGDPRLALLVS
;
A
#
# COMPACT_ATOMS: atom_id res chain seq x y z
N MET A 1 -3.39 25.64 5.66
CA MET A 1 -2.81 24.37 5.17
C MET A 1 -1.32 24.47 5.40
N TYR A 2 -0.73 23.63 6.25
CA TYR A 2 0.70 23.64 6.51
C TYR A 2 1.39 22.68 5.54
N GLY A 3 2.57 23.04 5.04
CA GLY A 3 3.37 22.20 4.14
C GLY A 3 3.99 21.00 4.86
N PRO A 4 4.66 20.09 4.12
CA PRO A 4 5.38 18.98 4.73
C PRO A 4 6.46 19.49 5.66
N VAL A 5 6.61 18.84 6.82
CA VAL A 5 7.73 19.09 7.72
C VAL A 5 8.87 18.15 7.33
N LEU A 6 9.96 18.74 6.86
CA LEU A 6 11.19 18.02 6.50
C LEU A 6 12.08 17.86 7.73
N GLU A 7 12.82 16.75 7.79
CA GLU A 7 13.85 16.53 8.80
C GLU A 7 15.05 17.47 8.59
N PRO A 8 15.86 17.73 9.64
CA PRO A 8 17.05 18.56 9.49
C PRO A 8 18.00 18.02 8.40
N GLY A 9 18.20 18.79 7.34
CA GLY A 9 19.06 18.42 6.21
C GLY A 9 18.35 17.67 5.06
N GLU A 10 17.09 17.25 5.26
CA GLU A 10 16.26 16.65 4.21
C GLU A 10 15.89 17.72 3.17
N GLN A 11 16.10 17.43 1.88
CA GLN A 11 15.81 18.38 0.80
C GLN A 11 14.72 17.84 -0.13
N ALA A 12 13.79 18.69 -0.52
CA ALA A 12 12.79 18.37 -1.55
C ALA A 12 13.42 18.45 -2.95
N LEU A 13 13.29 17.37 -3.72
CA LEU A 13 13.93 17.20 -5.02
C LEU A 13 12.93 17.34 -6.18
N LEU A 14 11.71 16.85 -5.99
CA LEU A 14 10.65 16.84 -6.99
C LEU A 14 9.28 16.94 -6.32
N SER A 15 8.34 17.63 -6.95
CA SER A 15 6.91 17.58 -6.62
C SER A 15 6.13 17.27 -7.89
N ALA A 16 5.21 16.31 -7.82
CA ALA A 16 4.39 15.87 -8.96
C ALA A 16 3.04 15.31 -8.49
N GLU A 17 2.12 15.12 -9.43
CA GLU A 17 0.92 14.30 -9.23
C GLU A 17 1.19 12.86 -9.68
N ILE A 18 0.64 11.89 -8.96
CA ILE A 18 0.80 10.47 -9.26
C ILE A 18 -0.42 9.65 -8.86
N ASP A 19 -0.68 8.56 -9.57
CA ASP A 19 -1.67 7.57 -9.12
C ASP A 19 -1.06 6.67 -8.05
N TYR A 20 -1.80 6.51 -6.96
CA TYR A 20 -1.41 5.78 -5.76
C TYR A 20 -2.38 4.60 -5.54
N SER A 21 -1.83 3.46 -5.11
CA SER A 21 -2.60 2.31 -4.65
C SER A 21 -1.80 1.49 -3.63
N ARG A 22 -2.48 0.69 -2.81
CA ARG A 22 -1.84 -0.21 -1.82
C ARG A 22 -2.22 -1.66 -2.09
N PHE A 23 -1.26 -2.57 -1.92
CA PHE A 23 -1.51 -3.99 -2.07
C PHE A 23 -2.06 -4.58 -0.77
N CYS A 24 -3.36 -4.78 -0.71
CA CYS A 24 -4.03 -5.36 0.45
C CYS A 24 -4.19 -6.87 0.23
N GLY A 25 -3.37 -7.65 0.91
CA GLY A 25 -3.60 -9.08 1.14
C GLY A 25 -4.24 -9.29 2.51
N GLY A 26 -5.27 -10.13 2.60
CA GLY A 26 -5.78 -10.56 3.89
C GLY A 26 -5.06 -11.82 4.34
N ASP A 27 -4.45 -11.77 5.53
CA ASP A 27 -4.09 -12.96 6.28
C ASP A 27 -5.40 -13.71 6.49
N GLY A 28 -5.56 -14.90 5.90
CA GLY A 28 -6.80 -15.69 5.95
C GLY A 28 -7.24 -16.17 7.34
N ARG A 29 -6.80 -15.52 8.43
CA ARG A 29 -7.18 -15.86 9.81
C ARG A 29 -8.54 -15.26 10.14
N TYR A 30 -9.56 -16.04 9.78
CA TYR A 30 -10.89 -15.91 10.35
C TYR A 30 -10.85 -16.30 11.84
N SER A 31 -10.96 -15.32 12.74
CA SER A 31 -11.39 -15.59 14.12
C SER A 31 -12.92 -15.68 14.12
N PRO A 32 -13.52 -16.87 14.33
CA PRO A 32 -14.94 -16.92 14.66
C PRO A 32 -15.13 -16.18 15.98
N LEU A 33 -15.98 -15.15 15.98
CA LEU A 33 -16.48 -14.57 17.22
C LEU A 33 -17.10 -15.70 18.05
N PRO A 34 -16.68 -15.94 19.31
CA PRO A 34 -17.35 -16.90 20.15
C PRO A 34 -18.75 -16.36 20.43
N LEU A 35 -19.77 -17.09 19.98
CA LEU A 35 -21.17 -16.81 20.29
C LEU A 35 -21.36 -17.12 21.78
N MET A 36 -21.24 -16.11 22.64
CA MET A 36 -21.65 -16.24 24.05
C MET A 36 -23.18 -16.23 24.11
N VAL A 37 -23.77 -17.42 24.10
CA VAL A 37 -25.20 -17.61 24.39
C VAL A 37 -25.37 -17.71 25.89
N ALA A 38 -25.76 -16.61 26.53
CA ALA A 38 -26.29 -16.63 27.89
C ALA A 38 -27.81 -16.86 27.80
N GLY A 39 -28.29 -18.10 27.99
CA GLY A 39 -29.72 -18.37 27.98
C GLY A 39 -30.13 -19.85 28.12
N ARG A 40 -31.06 -20.09 29.05
CA ARG A 40 -31.63 -21.37 29.57
C ARG A 40 -31.93 -22.47 28.51
N PRO A 41 -31.70 -23.76 28.84
CA PRO A 41 -31.62 -24.89 27.90
C PRO A 41 -32.92 -25.43 27.26
N ALA A 42 -34.08 -24.75 27.35
CA ALA A 42 -35.37 -25.38 26.99
C ALA A 42 -35.99 -24.99 25.63
N VAL A 43 -35.37 -24.15 24.79
CA VAL A 43 -36.03 -23.62 23.57
C VAL A 43 -35.12 -23.68 22.33
N MET A 44 -34.55 -24.84 22.00
CA MET A 44 -33.57 -24.96 20.90
C MET A 44 -33.90 -26.03 19.85
N PHE A 45 -35.09 -25.98 19.24
CA PHE A 45 -35.41 -26.87 18.09
C PHE A 45 -36.09 -26.20 16.89
N GLY A 46 -36.12 -24.87 16.79
CA GLY A 46 -36.93 -24.17 15.78
C GLY A 46 -36.23 -23.39 14.65
N ALA A 47 -34.89 -23.28 14.58
CA ALA A 47 -34.27 -22.23 13.74
C ALA A 47 -32.96 -22.59 13.03
N LEU A 48 -32.78 -23.82 12.53
CA LEU A 48 -31.54 -24.19 11.81
C LEU A 48 -31.62 -24.11 10.27
N ALA A 49 -32.75 -23.72 9.67
CA ALA A 49 -32.91 -23.78 8.20
C ALA A 49 -32.71 -22.44 7.44
N VAL A 50 -32.63 -21.27 8.10
CA VAL A 50 -32.61 -19.97 7.40
C VAL A 50 -31.24 -19.26 7.41
N GLN A 51 -30.29 -19.66 8.26
CA GLN A 51 -29.04 -18.90 8.45
C GLN A 51 -27.84 -19.35 7.59
N GLY A 52 -27.95 -20.44 6.82
CA GLY A 52 -26.83 -20.95 6.01
C GLY A 52 -26.44 -20.04 4.83
N VAL A 53 -27.43 -19.46 4.15
CA VAL A 53 -27.22 -18.71 2.89
C VAL A 53 -26.65 -17.30 3.14
N VAL A 54 -27.07 -16.63 4.22
CA VAL A 54 -26.60 -15.28 4.57
C VAL A 54 -25.14 -15.30 5.07
N ASN A 55 -24.77 -16.32 5.84
CA ASN A 55 -23.39 -16.48 6.31
C ASN A 55 -22.43 -16.80 5.15
N HIS A 56 -22.87 -17.57 4.15
CA HIS A 56 -22.03 -17.88 2.99
C HIS A 56 -21.77 -16.63 2.13
N ARG A 57 -22.78 -15.79 1.87
CA ARG A 57 -22.58 -14.52 1.12
C ARG A 57 -21.65 -13.56 1.85
N ARG A 58 -21.76 -13.45 3.18
CA ARG A 58 -20.83 -12.63 4.00
C ARG A 58 -19.42 -13.22 4.03
N LYS A 59 -19.28 -14.55 4.07
CA LYS A 59 -18.00 -15.26 4.02
C LYS A 59 -17.30 -15.11 2.67
N VAL A 60 -18.03 -15.23 1.56
CA VAL A 60 -17.50 -15.00 0.21
C VAL A 60 -17.15 -13.53 0.00
N ALA A 61 -17.99 -12.61 0.46
CA ALA A 61 -17.68 -11.19 0.38
C ALA A 61 -16.55 -10.77 1.34
N ALA A 62 -16.33 -11.49 2.45
CA ALA A 62 -15.17 -11.32 3.32
C ALA A 62 -13.90 -11.93 2.71
N ALA A 63 -13.99 -13.09 2.06
CA ALA A 63 -12.89 -13.74 1.34
C ALA A 63 -12.48 -12.94 0.09
N GLN A 64 -13.43 -12.40 -0.67
CA GLN A 64 -13.18 -11.47 -1.78
C GLN A 64 -12.59 -10.14 -1.27
N ARG A 65 -12.96 -9.70 -0.06
CA ARG A 65 -12.32 -8.58 0.64
C ARG A 65 -10.97 -8.93 1.26
N ALA A 66 -10.63 -10.21 1.40
CA ALA A 66 -9.32 -10.70 1.84
C ALA A 66 -8.41 -11.09 0.65
N ALA A 67 -8.96 -11.15 -0.57
CA ALA A 67 -8.18 -11.46 -1.76
C ALA A 67 -7.13 -10.36 -2.02
N ALA A 68 -5.88 -10.81 -2.20
CA ALA A 68 -4.73 -9.96 -2.49
C ALA A 68 -5.00 -9.13 -3.74
N GLN A 69 -5.17 -7.81 -3.57
CA GLN A 69 -5.47 -6.91 -4.67
C GLN A 69 -5.03 -5.47 -4.35
N TRP A 70 -4.80 -4.70 -5.41
CA TRP A 70 -4.56 -3.27 -5.31
C TRP A 70 -5.84 -2.53 -4.93
N ARG A 71 -5.77 -1.71 -3.88
CA ARG A 71 -6.88 -0.91 -3.35
C ARG A 71 -6.45 0.53 -3.10
N PHE A 72 -7.42 1.34 -2.66
CA PHE A 72 -7.23 2.75 -2.32
C PHE A 72 -6.65 3.53 -3.50
N HIS A 73 -7.17 3.25 -4.69
CA HIS A 73 -6.78 3.94 -5.92
C HIS A 73 -7.19 5.40 -5.83
N GLN A 74 -6.22 6.29 -5.91
CA GLN A 74 -6.44 7.73 -5.97
C GLN A 74 -5.25 8.42 -6.62
N THR A 75 -5.48 9.54 -7.29
CA THR A 75 -4.42 10.47 -7.67
C THR A 75 -4.08 11.35 -6.46
N CYS A 76 -2.79 11.58 -6.20
CA CYS A 76 -2.35 12.46 -5.12
C CYS A 76 -1.05 13.19 -5.46
N PRO A 77 -0.82 14.37 -4.83
CA PRO A 77 0.47 15.01 -4.86
C PRO A 77 1.48 14.15 -4.10
N VAL A 78 2.65 13.98 -4.71
CA VAL A 78 3.83 13.35 -4.14
C VAL A 78 5.01 14.32 -4.20
N ILE A 79 5.74 14.38 -3.10
CA ILE A 79 7.01 15.07 -2.99
C ILE A 79 8.08 14.02 -2.76
N VAL A 80 9.11 14.07 -3.59
CA VAL A 80 10.32 13.28 -3.43
C VAL A 80 11.32 14.12 -2.65
N THR A 81 11.90 13.55 -1.61
CA THR A 81 13.00 14.15 -0.87
C THR A 81 14.25 13.28 -0.99
N THR A 82 15.35 13.71 -0.38
CA THR A 82 16.56 12.89 -0.25
C THR A 82 16.32 11.60 0.54
N ASP A 83 15.30 11.56 1.41
CA ASP A 83 15.16 10.53 2.44
C ASP A 83 13.88 9.69 2.29
N ARG A 84 12.85 10.24 1.62
CA ARG A 84 11.52 9.61 1.52
C ARG A 84 10.69 10.14 0.36
N LEU A 85 9.60 9.42 0.09
CA LEU A 85 8.45 9.95 -0.63
C LEU A 85 7.40 10.43 0.37
N ILE A 86 6.84 11.62 0.14
CA ILE A 86 5.75 12.18 0.94
C ILE A 86 4.52 12.30 0.04
N CYS A 87 3.45 11.57 0.37
CA CYS A 87 2.19 11.60 -0.37
C CYS A 87 1.09 12.20 0.49
N THR A 88 0.21 13.02 -0.10
CA THR A 88 -1.00 13.47 0.61
C THR A 88 -2.21 12.69 0.13
N THR A 89 -2.63 11.70 0.91
CA THR A 89 -3.79 10.86 0.62
C THR A 89 -5.07 11.44 1.22
N ALA A 90 -6.23 11.10 0.65
CA ALA A 90 -7.50 11.63 1.14
C ALA A 90 -7.89 11.02 2.49
N ALA A 91 -7.56 9.73 2.71
CA ALA A 91 -7.95 9.00 3.91
C ALA A 91 -7.02 9.23 5.11
N HIS A 92 -5.72 9.42 4.88
CA HIS A 92 -4.71 9.45 5.94
C HIS A 92 -3.94 10.77 6.02
N GLY A 93 -4.27 11.75 5.17
CA GLY A 93 -3.48 12.97 5.04
C GLY A 93 -2.07 12.66 4.54
N MET A 94 -1.07 13.30 5.13
CA MET A 94 0.32 13.15 4.72
C MET A 94 0.92 11.83 5.21
N VAL A 95 1.45 11.05 4.28
CA VAL A 95 2.07 9.74 4.50
C VAL A 95 3.49 9.78 3.99
N SER A 96 4.44 9.31 4.81
CA SER A 96 5.86 9.24 4.47
C SER A 96 6.29 7.80 4.21
N PHE A 97 7.00 7.58 3.10
CA PHE A 97 7.60 6.31 2.71
C PHE A 97 9.12 6.47 2.71
N TRP A 98 9.75 6.09 3.83
CA TRP A 98 11.18 6.25 4.07
C TRP A 98 12.00 5.24 3.27
N PHE A 99 13.01 5.72 2.54
CA PHE A 99 13.85 4.84 1.74
C PHE A 99 14.64 3.84 2.60
N GLY A 100 15.12 4.29 3.77
CA GLY A 100 15.82 3.41 4.72
C GLY A 100 14.96 2.32 5.38
N ALA A 101 13.63 2.40 5.27
CA ALA A 101 12.69 1.37 5.74
C ALA A 101 12.15 0.49 4.61
N CYS A 102 12.55 0.74 3.37
CA CYS A 102 12.11 0.00 2.19
C CYS A 102 12.77 -1.38 2.16
N THR A 103 11.97 -2.44 2.12
CA THR A 103 12.46 -3.83 2.06
C THR A 103 12.33 -4.43 0.67
N GLU A 104 11.43 -3.89 -0.15
CA GLU A 104 11.25 -4.30 -1.54
C GLU A 104 11.18 -3.08 -2.45
N PHE A 105 11.96 -3.09 -3.52
CA PHE A 105 12.00 -2.02 -4.51
C PHE A 105 11.80 -2.61 -5.89
N TYR A 106 10.72 -2.25 -6.59
CA TYR A 106 10.37 -2.77 -7.92
C TYR A 106 9.95 -1.63 -8.86
N PRO A 107 10.92 -0.99 -9.54
CA PRO A 107 10.61 -0.08 -10.63
C PRO A 107 10.28 -0.87 -11.90
N ASP A 108 9.23 -0.45 -12.61
CA ASP A 108 8.90 -0.88 -13.97
C ASP A 108 8.75 0.36 -14.85
N LEU A 109 9.84 0.71 -15.52
CA LEU A 109 9.94 1.86 -16.38
C LEU A 109 9.23 1.68 -17.73
N GLN A 110 8.85 0.46 -18.10
CA GLN A 110 8.10 0.23 -19.33
C GLN A 110 6.60 0.43 -19.09
N GLN A 111 6.10 0.04 -17.92
CA GLN A 111 4.71 0.24 -17.51
C GLN A 111 4.49 1.57 -16.76
N TRP A 112 5.55 2.33 -16.51
CA TRP A 112 5.53 3.57 -15.73
C TRP A 112 4.93 3.34 -14.34
N THR A 113 5.45 2.33 -13.65
CA THR A 113 5.06 2.03 -12.27
C THR A 113 6.27 1.88 -11.36
N LEU A 114 6.08 2.21 -10.09
CA LEU A 114 7.04 1.98 -9.02
C LEU A 114 6.30 1.32 -7.86
N THR A 115 6.76 0.14 -7.44
CA THR A 115 6.24 -0.53 -6.24
C THR A 115 7.30 -0.58 -5.15
N LEU A 116 6.92 -0.19 -3.93
CA LEU A 116 7.75 -0.23 -2.73
C LEU A 116 7.08 -1.10 -1.66
N GLY A 117 7.83 -2.02 -1.07
CA GLY A 117 7.41 -2.84 0.05
C GLY A 117 8.09 -2.42 1.35
N PHE A 118 7.37 -2.64 2.45
CA PHE A 118 7.77 -2.26 3.80
C PHE A 118 7.29 -3.35 4.77
N ASP A 119 8.04 -3.63 5.82
CA ASP A 119 7.62 -4.60 6.84
C ASP A 119 6.51 -4.06 7.75
N SER A 120 6.47 -2.74 7.92
CA SER A 120 5.54 -2.07 8.84
C SER A 120 4.17 -1.78 8.23
N THR A 121 3.99 -1.97 6.92
CA THR A 121 2.77 -1.55 6.23
C THR A 121 2.59 -2.24 4.88
N TYR A 122 1.38 -2.18 4.32
CA TYR A 122 1.10 -2.76 3.00
C TYR A 122 1.98 -2.14 1.90
N PRO A 123 2.45 -2.91 0.91
CA PRO A 123 3.18 -2.35 -0.23
C PRO A 123 2.40 -1.22 -0.92
N VAL A 124 3.11 -0.24 -1.45
CA VAL A 124 2.58 0.89 -2.21
C VAL A 124 3.00 0.80 -3.65
N ARG A 125 2.09 1.16 -4.55
CA ARG A 125 2.37 1.32 -5.97
C ARG A 125 1.99 2.71 -6.43
N PHE A 126 2.94 3.31 -7.13
CA PHE A 126 2.82 4.56 -7.84
C PHE A 126 2.77 4.28 -9.35
N SER A 127 1.90 4.96 -10.08
CA SER A 127 1.81 4.81 -11.54
C SER A 127 1.54 6.14 -12.24
N GLY A 128 2.07 6.29 -13.45
CA GLY A 128 1.87 7.47 -14.29
C GLY A 128 3.17 8.14 -14.70
N ALA A 129 3.07 9.29 -15.36
CA ALA A 129 4.20 9.94 -16.02
C ALA A 129 5.37 10.32 -15.10
N ALA A 130 5.11 10.53 -13.80
CA ALA A 130 6.15 10.83 -12.82
C ALA A 130 6.86 9.56 -12.26
N ALA A 131 6.33 8.35 -12.51
CA ALA A 131 6.87 7.12 -11.95
C ALA A 131 8.35 6.85 -12.33
N PRO A 132 8.84 7.14 -13.56
CA PRO A 132 10.26 7.02 -13.86
C PRO A 132 11.15 7.93 -13.00
N ALA A 133 10.74 9.19 -12.78
CA ALA A 133 11.48 10.12 -11.94
C ALA A 133 11.46 9.70 -10.46
N LEU A 134 10.31 9.22 -9.96
CA LEU A 134 10.22 8.64 -8.62
C LEU A 134 11.11 7.40 -8.49
N SER A 135 11.18 6.56 -9.52
CA SER A 135 12.01 5.35 -9.54
C SER A 135 13.49 5.70 -9.40
N LEU A 136 13.95 6.72 -10.13
CA LEU A 136 15.33 7.21 -10.06
C LEU A 136 15.71 7.65 -8.64
N TRP A 137 14.93 8.55 -8.05
CA TRP A 137 15.24 9.10 -6.74
C TRP A 137 15.05 8.09 -5.61
N SER A 138 14.06 7.20 -5.74
CA SER A 138 13.90 6.09 -4.80
C SER A 138 15.08 5.12 -4.90
N ALA A 139 15.62 4.87 -6.09
CA ALA A 139 16.81 4.05 -6.25
C ALA A 139 18.03 4.68 -5.58
N TYR A 140 18.24 6.00 -5.74
CA TYR A 140 19.31 6.71 -5.05
C TYR A 140 19.20 6.54 -3.53
N GLY A 141 18.01 6.71 -2.97
CA GLY A 141 17.78 6.57 -1.53
C GLY A 141 17.82 5.13 -0.99
N VAL A 142 17.38 4.14 -1.78
CA VAL A 142 17.29 2.73 -1.36
C VAL A 142 18.59 1.96 -1.62
N LEU A 143 19.24 2.20 -2.76
CA LEU A 143 20.42 1.46 -3.21
C LEU A 143 21.73 2.22 -2.97
N GLY A 144 21.67 3.51 -2.62
CA GLY A 144 22.86 4.37 -2.54
C GLY A 144 23.59 4.42 -3.87
N ASP A 145 24.93 4.48 -3.84
CA ASP A 145 25.78 4.58 -5.03
C ASP A 145 25.64 3.40 -6.03
N GLY A 146 25.06 2.28 -5.59
CA GLY A 146 24.85 1.10 -6.43
C GLY A 146 23.73 1.25 -7.47
N TRP A 147 22.93 2.32 -7.42
CA TRP A 147 21.72 2.46 -8.25
C TRP A 147 22.00 2.44 -9.75
N VAL A 148 23.13 2.99 -10.20
CA VAL A 148 23.51 3.08 -11.64
C VAL A 148 23.68 1.69 -12.25
N GLY A 149 24.04 0.69 -11.45
CA GLY A 149 24.22 -0.69 -11.90
C GLY A 149 22.93 -1.52 -11.91
N ASP A 150 21.80 -0.98 -11.45
CA ASP A 150 20.54 -1.74 -11.42
C ASP A 150 19.96 -1.88 -12.84
N PRO A 151 19.86 -3.11 -13.38
CA PRO A 151 19.37 -3.32 -14.74
C PRO A 151 17.93 -2.85 -14.94
N ARG A 152 17.13 -2.75 -13.86
CA ARG A 152 15.73 -2.27 -13.94
C ARG A 152 15.66 -0.76 -14.20
N LEU A 153 16.76 -0.04 -13.99
CA LEU A 153 16.89 1.40 -14.23
C LEU A 153 17.65 1.72 -15.52
N ALA A 154 18.05 0.70 -16.29
CA ALA A 154 18.86 0.88 -17.50
C ALA A 154 18.27 1.89 -18.50
N LEU A 155 16.94 1.94 -18.61
CA LEU A 155 16.23 2.89 -19.49
C LEU A 155 16.37 4.38 -19.10
N LEU A 156 16.89 4.68 -17.90
CA LEU A 156 17.14 6.05 -17.44
C LEU A 156 18.60 6.49 -17.65
N VAL A 157 19.51 5.55 -17.87
CA VAL A 157 20.96 5.79 -17.98
C VAL A 157 21.52 5.48 -19.37
N SER A 158 20.69 4.96 -20.28
CA SER A 158 21.02 4.64 -21.67
C SER A 158 20.97 5.84 -22.61
#